data_AF-A0A249KT53-F1
#
_entry.id   AF-A0A249KT53-F1
#
_cell.length_a   1.000
_cell.length_b   1.000
_cell.length_c   1.000
_cell.angle_alpha   90.00
_cell.angle_beta   90.00
_cell.angle_gamma   90.00
#
_symmetry.space_group_name_H-M   'P 1'
#
loop_
_entity.id
_entity.type
_entity.pdbx_description
1 polymer ?
#
loop_
_entity_poly.entity_id
_entity_poly.type
_entity_poly.pdbx_seq_one_letter_code
_entity_poly.pdbx_strand_id
1 'polypeptide(L)'
;MGAPPVLTPQQRADALAKAAVSRKRRAEVKSKIKSGDYTIDTVLELANTDDAVAKMRVRELLEALSGVGKVRAQSLMERLNISPTRRIAGLGRHQIKELRSEFMKNTHAVRPGKLIVLSGPGGVGKSTIAALLRKSGDFWVSVSATTRQPRNNELNGIDYFFISNDEFDRKIKEDEFLEWAEFAGNRYGTPSVEVQDALLRGENVLLEIEIDGAKQVKAHLPQAILVFLEPPSWEELVARLEGRGTDDPERRAHRLQLAQEELAAASFFDHVIVNDAVERVVAQLVALAS
;
A
#
# COMPACT_ATOMS: atom_id res chain seq x y z
N MET A 1 -50.05 18.61 -2.85
CA MET A 1 -49.05 18.80 -1.77
C MET A 1 -49.76 19.49 -0.62
N GLY A 2 -49.78 18.88 0.57
CA GLY A 2 -50.40 19.50 1.75
C GLY A 2 -49.64 20.74 2.20
N ALA A 3 -50.33 21.69 2.84
CA ALA A 3 -49.67 22.84 3.45
C ALA A 3 -48.63 22.37 4.48
N PRO A 4 -47.43 22.97 4.51
CA PRO A 4 -46.44 22.64 5.52
C PRO A 4 -47.00 22.89 6.94
N PRO A 5 -46.63 22.07 7.94
CA PRO A 5 -47.15 22.20 9.29
C PRO A 5 -46.84 23.59 9.87
N VAL A 6 -47.85 24.22 10.48
CA VAL A 6 -47.70 25.52 11.14
C VAL A 6 -47.02 25.31 12.50
N LEU A 7 -45.76 25.73 12.61
CA LEU A 7 -45.00 25.63 13.86
C LEU A 7 -45.46 26.67 14.89
N THR A 8 -45.54 26.26 16.16
CA THR A 8 -45.75 27.17 17.30
C THR A 8 -44.54 28.10 17.51
N PRO A 9 -44.68 29.25 18.21
CA PRO A 9 -43.55 30.12 18.52
C PRO A 9 -42.38 29.39 19.20
N GLN A 10 -42.66 28.48 20.14
CA GLN A 10 -41.64 27.67 20.80
C GLN A 10 -40.94 26.71 19.83
N GLN A 11 -41.69 25.99 19.00
CA GLN A 11 -41.13 25.09 17.99
C GLN A 11 -40.27 25.84 16.96
N ARG A 12 -40.62 27.08 16.62
CA ARG A 12 -39.79 27.96 15.78
C ARG A 12 -38.48 28.32 16.48
N ALA A 13 -38.54 28.68 17.76
CA ALA A 13 -37.34 29.01 18.54
C ALA A 13 -36.38 27.81 18.65
N ASP A 14 -36.91 26.63 18.96
CA ASP A 14 -36.10 25.39 19.07
C ASP A 14 -35.50 24.98 17.71
N ALA A 15 -36.27 25.12 16.62
CA ALA A 15 -35.77 24.87 15.27
C ALA A 15 -34.65 25.84 14.87
N LEU A 16 -34.78 27.13 15.24
CA LEU A 16 -33.75 28.14 15.00
C LEU A 16 -32.47 27.84 15.80
N ALA A 17 -32.60 27.44 17.08
CA ALA A 17 -31.48 27.06 17.92
C ALA A 17 -30.74 25.83 17.35
N LYS A 18 -31.48 24.77 16.99
CA LYS A 18 -30.90 23.58 16.35
C LYS A 18 -30.21 23.91 15.02
N ALA A 19 -30.81 24.77 14.20
CA ALA A 19 -30.20 25.23 12.96
C ALA A 19 -28.92 26.05 13.20
N ALA A 20 -28.86 26.87 14.25
CA ALA A 20 -27.66 27.60 14.63
C ALA A 20 -26.51 26.65 15.02
N VAL A 21 -26.79 25.63 15.83
CA VAL A 21 -25.82 24.58 16.20
C VAL A 21 -25.30 23.86 14.96
N SER A 22 -26.18 23.39 14.06
CA SER A 22 -25.74 22.70 12.83
C SER A 22 -24.97 23.61 11.87
N ARG A 23 -25.23 24.92 11.85
CA ARG A 23 -24.44 25.89 11.07
C ARG A 23 -23.04 26.05 11.67
N LYS A 24 -22.95 26.19 12.99
CA LYS A 24 -21.67 26.29 13.71
C LYS A 24 -20.80 25.06 13.45
N ARG A 25 -21.37 23.85 13.60
CA ARG A 25 -20.66 22.59 13.35
C ARG A 25 -20.11 22.48 11.92
N ARG A 26 -20.92 22.82 10.91
CA ARG A 26 -20.46 22.83 9.51
C ARG A 26 -19.38 23.88 9.26
N ALA A 27 -19.45 25.04 9.91
CA ALA A 27 -18.41 26.06 9.80
C ALA A 27 -17.07 25.58 10.40
N GLU A 28 -17.10 24.91 11.56
CA GLU A 28 -15.93 24.29 12.19
C GLU A 28 -15.30 23.23 11.27
N VAL A 29 -16.09 22.31 10.72
CA VAL A 29 -15.63 21.28 9.79
C VAL A 29 -14.98 21.92 8.55
N LYS A 30 -15.60 22.94 7.95
CA LYS A 30 -15.01 23.67 6.83
C LYS A 30 -13.70 24.38 7.19
N SER A 31 -13.59 24.90 8.40
CA SER A 31 -12.33 25.50 8.88
C SER A 31 -11.23 24.45 9.00
N LYS A 32 -11.56 23.25 9.49
CA LYS A 32 -10.63 22.11 9.60
C LYS A 32 -10.20 21.56 8.24
N ILE A 33 -11.12 21.54 7.26
CA ILE A 33 -10.77 21.20 5.87
C ILE A 33 -9.80 22.24 5.30
N LYS A 34 -10.08 23.52 5.51
CA LYS A 34 -9.26 24.63 4.99
C LYS A 34 -7.86 24.67 5.60
N SER A 35 -7.70 24.28 6.87
CA SER A 35 -6.39 24.19 7.54
C SER A 35 -5.60 22.93 7.16
N GLY A 36 -6.23 21.95 6.50
CA GLY A 36 -5.63 20.65 6.19
C GLY A 36 -5.80 19.59 7.29
N ASP A 37 -6.40 19.94 8.42
CA ASP A 37 -6.64 19.01 9.54
C ASP A 37 -7.60 17.88 9.13
N TYR A 38 -8.58 18.18 8.25
CA TYR A 38 -9.55 17.21 7.75
C TYR A 38 -9.39 16.99 6.24
N THR A 39 -9.28 15.72 5.84
CA THR A 39 -9.35 15.31 4.43
C THR A 39 -10.80 15.15 3.99
N ILE A 40 -11.03 14.98 2.68
CA ILE A 40 -12.37 14.63 2.18
C ILE A 40 -12.87 13.33 2.81
N ASP A 41 -11.96 12.37 3.04
CA ASP A 41 -12.29 11.07 3.57
C ASP A 41 -12.76 11.15 5.02
N THR A 42 -12.02 11.88 5.85
CA THR A 42 -12.41 12.17 7.24
C THR A 42 -13.80 12.80 7.32
N VAL A 43 -14.16 13.67 6.39
CA VAL A 43 -15.48 14.32 6.37
C VAL A 43 -16.59 13.36 5.92
N LEU A 44 -16.30 12.47 4.96
CA LEU A 44 -17.23 11.43 4.51
C LEU A 44 -17.50 10.41 5.62
N GLU A 45 -16.49 10.05 6.41
CA GLU A 45 -16.66 9.19 7.59
C GLU A 45 -17.44 9.88 8.70
N LEU A 46 -17.11 11.15 9.00
CA LEU A 46 -17.81 11.95 9.99
C LEU A 46 -19.30 12.11 9.65
N ALA A 47 -19.65 12.17 8.37
CA ALA A 47 -21.03 12.22 7.92
C ALA A 47 -21.87 10.99 8.29
N ASN A 48 -21.26 9.85 8.64
CA ASN A 48 -21.99 8.67 9.10
C ASN A 48 -22.53 8.82 10.52
N THR A 49 -21.92 9.68 11.33
CA THR A 49 -22.25 9.85 12.76
C THR A 49 -22.68 11.27 13.12
N ASP A 50 -22.40 12.27 12.28
CA ASP A 50 -22.74 13.68 12.50
C ASP A 50 -23.81 14.17 11.50
N ASP A 51 -25.05 14.35 11.99
CA ASP A 51 -26.20 14.79 11.18
C ASP A 51 -25.99 16.17 10.52
N ALA A 52 -25.22 17.06 11.15
CA ALA A 52 -24.94 18.38 10.58
C ALA A 52 -24.02 18.25 9.36
N VAL A 53 -23.03 17.36 9.42
CA VAL A 53 -22.10 17.05 8.33
C VAL A 53 -22.80 16.25 7.24
N ALA A 54 -23.56 15.21 7.60
CA ALA A 54 -24.39 14.42 6.69
C ALA A 54 -25.28 15.29 5.79
N LYS A 55 -25.84 16.37 6.37
CA LYS A 55 -26.71 17.32 5.70
C LYS A 55 -25.96 18.47 5.02
N MET A 56 -24.64 18.55 5.10
CA MET A 56 -23.86 19.55 4.36
C MET A 56 -23.96 19.29 2.85
N ARG A 57 -23.95 20.36 2.04
CA ARG A 57 -23.94 20.22 0.58
C ARG A 57 -22.55 19.76 0.12
N VAL A 58 -22.51 18.86 -0.85
CA VAL A 58 -21.25 18.38 -1.43
C VAL A 58 -20.47 19.54 -2.05
N ARG A 59 -21.18 20.49 -2.67
CA ARG A 59 -20.58 21.73 -3.18
C ARG A 59 -19.83 22.52 -2.09
N GLU A 60 -20.41 22.67 -0.91
CA GLU A 60 -19.78 23.41 0.20
C GLU A 60 -18.57 22.68 0.78
N LEU A 61 -18.59 21.35 0.76
CA LEU A 61 -17.44 20.52 1.09
C LEU A 61 -16.31 20.75 0.08
N LEU A 62 -16.61 20.65 -1.22
CA LEU A 62 -15.61 20.80 -2.28
C LEU A 62 -14.98 22.20 -2.28
N GLU A 63 -15.79 23.25 -2.14
CA GLU A 63 -15.29 24.63 -2.07
C GLU A 63 -14.46 24.94 -0.81
N ALA A 64 -14.52 24.09 0.23
CA ALA A 64 -13.70 24.23 1.42
C ALA A 64 -12.29 23.62 1.26
N LEU A 65 -12.10 22.73 0.27
CA LEU A 65 -10.81 22.09 0.00
C LEU A 65 -9.82 23.10 -0.60
N SER A 66 -8.58 23.08 -0.11
CA SER A 66 -7.50 23.88 -0.68
C SER A 66 -7.28 23.51 -2.16
N GLY A 67 -7.16 24.51 -3.04
CA GLY A 67 -7.00 24.29 -4.48
C GLY A 67 -8.28 23.97 -5.26
N VAL A 68 -9.46 24.04 -4.62
CA VAL A 68 -10.77 23.85 -5.28
C VAL A 68 -11.63 25.11 -5.14
N GLY A 69 -11.56 25.97 -6.15
CA GLY A 69 -12.49 27.10 -6.29
C GLY A 69 -13.85 26.67 -6.83
N LYS A 70 -14.82 27.61 -6.84
CA LYS A 70 -16.21 27.39 -7.30
C LYS A 70 -16.30 26.72 -8.69
N VAL A 71 -15.45 27.15 -9.62
CA VAL A 71 -15.42 26.61 -11.00
C VAL A 71 -15.00 25.15 -11.01
N ARG A 72 -13.92 24.81 -10.30
CA ARG A 72 -13.44 23.43 -10.18
C ARG A 72 -14.44 22.55 -9.44
N ALA A 73 -15.04 23.05 -8.35
CA ALA A 73 -16.09 22.33 -7.63
C ALA A 73 -17.27 21.98 -8.54
N GLN A 74 -17.73 22.93 -9.36
CA GLN A 74 -18.80 22.70 -10.32
C GLN A 74 -18.43 21.66 -11.38
N SER A 75 -17.26 21.78 -12.00
CA SER A 75 -16.78 20.81 -13.01
C SER A 75 -16.64 19.39 -12.46
N LEU A 76 -16.16 19.24 -11.23
CA LEU A 76 -16.09 17.94 -10.54
C LEU A 76 -17.47 17.35 -10.30
N MET A 77 -18.42 18.18 -9.84
CA MET A 77 -19.79 17.72 -9.62
C MET A 77 -20.46 17.28 -10.93
N GLU A 78 -20.27 18.02 -12.02
CA GLU A 78 -20.78 17.64 -13.34
C GLU A 78 -20.18 16.32 -13.83
N ARG A 79 -18.85 16.17 -13.76
CA ARG A 79 -18.14 14.95 -14.17
C ARG A 79 -18.55 13.71 -13.37
N LEU A 80 -18.83 13.87 -12.08
CA LEU A 80 -19.24 12.78 -11.19
C LEU A 80 -20.77 12.59 -11.12
N ASN A 81 -21.52 13.31 -11.97
CA ASN A 81 -22.98 13.29 -12.01
C ASN A 81 -23.63 13.59 -10.65
N ILE A 82 -23.07 14.56 -9.92
CA ILE A 82 -23.54 15.01 -8.60
C ILE A 82 -24.35 16.30 -8.78
N SER A 83 -25.65 16.25 -8.42
CA SER A 83 -26.51 17.44 -8.45
C SER A 83 -25.99 18.58 -7.55
N PRO A 84 -26.11 19.86 -7.96
CA PRO A 84 -25.70 21.03 -7.15
C PRO A 84 -26.33 21.11 -5.75
N THR A 85 -27.49 20.48 -5.57
CA THR A 85 -28.23 20.46 -4.28
C THR A 85 -27.93 19.21 -3.45
N ARG A 86 -27.11 18.30 -3.97
CA ARG A 86 -26.77 17.02 -3.32
C ARG A 86 -26.09 17.27 -1.98
N ARG A 87 -26.54 16.52 -0.97
CA ARG A 87 -25.94 16.48 0.38
C ARG A 87 -25.02 15.27 0.49
N ILE A 88 -24.07 15.33 1.42
CA ILE A 88 -23.07 14.27 1.62
C ILE A 88 -23.72 12.90 1.83
N ALA A 89 -24.72 12.81 2.72
CA ALA A 89 -25.44 11.56 2.97
C ALA A 89 -26.25 11.02 1.77
N GLY A 90 -26.43 11.84 0.72
CA GLY A 90 -27.12 11.44 -0.50
C GLY A 90 -26.21 10.94 -1.61
N LEU A 91 -24.88 10.88 -1.39
CA LEU A 91 -23.91 10.39 -2.36
C LEU A 91 -23.98 8.87 -2.50
N GLY A 92 -23.97 8.38 -3.74
CA GLY A 92 -23.88 6.94 -4.01
C GLY A 92 -22.46 6.40 -3.77
N ARG A 93 -22.35 5.08 -3.56
CA ARG A 93 -21.06 4.39 -3.34
C ARG A 93 -20.01 4.71 -4.42
N HIS A 94 -20.42 4.74 -5.69
CA HIS A 94 -19.52 5.09 -6.80
C HIS A 94 -19.05 6.55 -6.72
N GLN A 95 -19.95 7.49 -6.42
CA GLN A 95 -19.59 8.91 -6.28
C GLN A 95 -18.62 9.14 -5.12
N ILE A 96 -18.80 8.41 -4.00
CA ILE A 96 -17.88 8.42 -2.86
C ILE A 96 -16.50 7.89 -3.29
N LYS A 97 -16.45 6.76 -4.02
CA LYS A 97 -15.20 6.19 -4.53
C LYS A 97 -14.45 7.17 -5.45
N GLU A 98 -15.15 7.79 -6.40
CA GLU A 98 -14.54 8.75 -7.33
C GLU A 98 -14.08 10.03 -6.64
N LEU A 99 -14.86 10.56 -5.68
CA LEU A 99 -14.45 11.71 -4.87
C LEU A 99 -13.19 11.41 -4.04
N ARG A 100 -13.11 10.21 -3.44
CA ARG A 100 -11.89 9.75 -2.77
C ARG A 100 -10.71 9.74 -3.76
N SER A 101 -10.87 9.11 -4.92
CA SER A 101 -9.82 9.04 -5.93
C SER A 101 -9.35 10.41 -6.44
N GLU A 102 -10.26 11.36 -6.62
CA GLU A 102 -9.96 12.72 -7.09
C GLU A 102 -9.05 13.48 -6.12
N PHE A 103 -9.29 13.32 -4.81
CA PHE A 103 -8.66 14.13 -3.77
C PHE A 103 -7.55 13.42 -3.00
N MET A 104 -7.45 12.09 -3.11
CA MET A 104 -6.22 11.37 -2.81
C MET A 104 -5.05 11.87 -3.66
N LYS A 105 -5.31 12.41 -4.85
CA LYS A 105 -4.26 12.84 -5.79
C LYS A 105 -3.61 14.19 -5.48
N ASN A 106 -4.08 15.01 -4.51
CA ASN A 106 -3.69 16.44 -4.51
C ASN A 106 -3.59 17.21 -3.18
N THR A 107 -3.57 16.59 -1.99
CA THR A 107 -3.57 17.38 -0.73
C THR A 107 -2.30 17.17 0.11
N HIS A 108 -1.13 17.52 -0.44
CA HIS A 108 0.21 17.02 -0.06
C HIS A 108 0.45 15.65 -0.68
N ALA A 109 0.91 15.62 -1.93
CA ALA A 109 1.25 14.36 -2.58
C ALA A 109 2.47 13.78 -1.87
N VAL A 110 2.21 12.99 -0.82
CA VAL A 110 3.02 11.82 -0.55
C VAL A 110 3.01 11.06 -1.88
N ARG A 111 4.09 11.21 -2.66
CA ARG A 111 4.26 10.41 -3.87
C ARG A 111 4.15 8.96 -3.41
N PRO A 112 3.41 8.10 -4.13
CA PRO A 112 3.41 6.69 -3.78
C PRO A 112 4.86 6.22 -3.67
N GLY A 113 5.14 5.44 -2.63
CA GLY A 113 6.47 4.90 -2.41
C GLY A 113 6.94 4.09 -3.62
N LYS A 114 8.23 3.77 -3.64
CA LYS A 114 8.81 2.92 -4.67
C LYS A 114 8.75 1.46 -4.23
N LEU A 115 8.37 0.59 -5.16
CA LEU A 115 8.47 -0.86 -4.98
C LEU A 115 9.84 -1.31 -5.49
N ILE A 116 10.68 -1.80 -4.58
CA ILE A 116 11.95 -2.45 -4.90
C ILE A 116 11.80 -3.95 -4.68
N VAL A 117 12.20 -4.72 -5.68
CA VAL A 117 12.31 -6.18 -5.61
C VAL A 117 13.78 -6.54 -5.54
N LEU A 118 14.20 -7.16 -4.43
CA LEU A 118 15.56 -7.63 -4.23
C LEU A 118 15.62 -9.15 -4.43
N SER A 119 16.30 -9.56 -5.50
CA SER A 119 16.62 -10.97 -5.78
C SER A 119 18.13 -11.16 -5.88
N GLY A 120 18.59 -12.40 -6.03
CA GLY A 120 20.00 -12.75 -6.01
C GLY A 120 20.20 -14.18 -5.55
N PRO A 121 21.39 -14.78 -5.72
CA PRO A 121 21.56 -16.18 -5.44
C PRO A 121 21.39 -16.54 -3.97
N GLY A 122 21.12 -17.81 -3.69
CA GLY A 122 21.13 -18.34 -2.32
C GLY A 122 22.45 -17.99 -1.59
N GLY A 123 22.37 -17.45 -0.37
CA GLY A 123 23.57 -17.13 0.43
C GLY A 123 24.22 -15.77 0.17
N VAL A 124 23.73 -14.99 -0.80
CA VAL A 124 24.31 -13.66 -1.10
C VAL A 124 24.07 -12.61 0.00
N GLY A 125 23.11 -12.82 0.90
CA GLY A 125 22.88 -11.93 2.06
C GLY A 125 21.59 -11.09 2.01
N LYS A 126 20.64 -11.42 1.14
CA LYS A 126 19.36 -10.71 0.98
C LYS A 126 18.63 -10.46 2.30
N SER A 127 18.46 -11.51 3.12
CA SER A 127 17.73 -11.40 4.39
C SER A 127 18.42 -10.49 5.40
N THR A 128 19.76 -10.40 5.37
CA THR A 128 20.51 -9.45 6.21
C THR A 128 20.23 -8.01 5.79
N ILE A 129 20.20 -7.74 4.48
CA ILE A 129 19.85 -6.41 3.93
C ILE A 129 18.40 -6.04 4.27
N ALA A 130 17.46 -6.96 4.07
CA ALA A 130 16.06 -6.75 4.39
C ALA A 130 15.85 -6.45 5.89
N ALA A 131 16.54 -7.17 6.79
CA ALA A 131 16.47 -6.92 8.22
C ALA A 131 17.00 -5.53 8.61
N LEU A 132 18.08 -5.06 7.99
CA LEU A 132 18.64 -3.73 8.24
C LEU A 132 17.72 -2.63 7.71
N LEU A 133 17.18 -2.77 6.51
CA LEU A 133 16.23 -1.81 5.94
C LEU A 133 14.95 -1.72 6.80
N ARG A 134 14.41 -2.87 7.23
CA ARG A 134 13.28 -2.90 8.17
C ARG A 134 13.60 -2.17 9.48
N LYS A 135 14.81 -2.35 10.03
CA LYS A 135 15.25 -1.71 11.29
C LYS A 135 15.46 -0.21 11.14
N SER A 136 15.96 0.25 10.00
CA SER A 136 16.19 1.67 9.72
C SER A 136 14.90 2.48 9.54
N GLY A 137 13.81 1.84 9.12
CA GLY A 137 12.54 2.49 8.80
C GLY A 137 12.49 3.09 7.40
N ASP A 138 13.54 2.93 6.58
CA ASP A 138 13.59 3.42 5.20
C ASP A 138 12.64 2.67 4.27
N PHE A 139 12.31 1.41 4.59
CA PHE A 139 11.40 0.56 3.82
C PHE A 139 10.42 -0.19 4.72
N TRP A 140 9.19 -0.32 4.24
CA TRP A 140 8.29 -1.38 4.64
C TRP A 140 8.67 -2.67 3.91
N VAL A 141 9.22 -3.64 4.64
CA VAL A 141 9.59 -4.94 4.07
C VAL A 141 8.38 -5.86 4.15
N SER A 142 7.91 -6.29 2.97
CA SER A 142 6.67 -7.06 2.83
C SER A 142 6.71 -8.38 3.60
N VAL A 143 5.54 -8.77 4.09
CA VAL A 143 5.29 -10.03 4.79
C VAL A 143 4.53 -10.93 3.84
N SER A 144 5.17 -12.03 3.40
CA SER A 144 4.55 -12.99 2.48
C SER A 144 3.46 -13.80 3.19
N ALA A 145 2.46 -14.24 2.43
CA ALA A 145 1.55 -15.29 2.86
C ALA A 145 2.18 -16.67 2.65
N THR A 146 1.86 -17.64 3.50
CA THR A 146 2.28 -19.03 3.33
C THR A 146 1.23 -20.02 3.81
N THR A 147 1.19 -21.19 3.18
CA THR A 147 0.38 -22.34 3.63
C THR A 147 1.10 -23.24 4.64
N ARG A 148 2.39 -22.97 4.90
CA ARG A 148 3.17 -23.67 5.91
C ARG A 148 2.61 -23.38 7.30
N GLN A 149 2.69 -24.35 8.20
CA GLN A 149 2.41 -24.10 9.62
C GLN A 149 3.48 -23.19 10.26
N PRO A 150 3.09 -22.27 11.17
CA PRO A 150 4.05 -21.44 11.91
C PRO A 150 4.97 -22.30 12.77
N ARG A 151 6.24 -21.90 12.87
CA ARG A 151 7.18 -22.45 13.87
C ARG A 151 6.91 -21.82 15.23
N ASN A 152 7.44 -22.45 16.29
CA ASN A 152 7.20 -22.03 17.69
C ASN A 152 7.46 -20.54 18.01
N ASN A 153 8.30 -19.86 17.23
CA ASN A 153 8.67 -18.46 17.44
C ASN A 153 8.18 -17.51 16.34
N GLU A 154 7.38 -18.01 15.39
CA GLU A 154 6.85 -17.19 14.30
C GLU A 154 5.45 -16.68 14.66
N LEU A 155 5.18 -15.41 14.34
CA LEU A 155 3.92 -14.74 14.61
C LEU A 155 3.21 -14.36 13.31
N ASN A 156 1.92 -14.64 13.27
CA ASN A 156 1.08 -14.31 12.12
C ASN A 156 1.00 -12.80 11.89
N GLY A 157 1.18 -12.37 10.64
CA GLY A 157 1.22 -10.96 10.25
C GLY A 157 2.52 -10.23 10.59
N ILE A 158 3.49 -10.92 11.19
CA ILE A 158 4.83 -10.39 11.46
C ILE A 158 5.87 -11.14 10.61
N ASP A 159 5.94 -12.47 10.76
CA ASP A 159 6.88 -13.30 10.00
C ASP A 159 6.28 -13.71 8.65
N TYR A 160 5.03 -14.19 8.68
CA TYR A 160 4.23 -14.53 7.50
C TYR A 160 2.74 -14.32 7.81
N PHE A 161 1.92 -14.20 6.77
CA PHE A 161 0.49 -14.48 6.86
C PHE A 161 0.28 -15.99 6.70
N PHE A 162 0.08 -16.70 7.80
CA PHE A 162 -0.19 -18.14 7.80
C PHE A 162 -1.65 -18.37 7.45
N ILE A 163 -1.90 -18.82 6.22
CA ILE A 163 -3.24 -19.03 5.66
C ILE A 163 -3.45 -20.48 5.25
N SER A 164 -4.71 -20.91 5.13
CA SER A 164 -5.01 -22.27 4.67
C SER A 164 -4.72 -22.42 3.17
N ASN A 165 -4.62 -23.68 2.71
CA ASN A 165 -4.54 -23.96 1.28
C ASN A 165 -5.76 -23.41 0.53
N ASP A 166 -6.98 -23.63 1.04
CA ASP A 166 -8.21 -23.13 0.42
C ASP A 166 -8.24 -21.60 0.32
N GLU A 167 -7.72 -20.90 1.34
CA GLU A 167 -7.62 -19.45 1.32
C GLU A 167 -6.57 -18.98 0.30
N PHE A 168 -5.43 -19.67 0.21
CA PHE A 168 -4.41 -19.40 -0.79
C PHE A 168 -4.96 -19.56 -2.22
N ASP A 169 -5.71 -20.64 -2.47
CA ASP A 169 -6.37 -20.91 -3.76
C ASP A 169 -7.39 -19.82 -4.12
N ARG A 170 -8.18 -19.37 -3.13
CA ARG A 170 -9.09 -18.23 -3.30
C ARG A 170 -8.33 -16.98 -3.72
N LYS A 171 -7.24 -16.65 -3.02
CA LYS A 171 -6.42 -15.46 -3.29
C LYS A 171 -5.76 -15.51 -4.67
N ILE A 172 -5.29 -16.68 -5.13
CA ILE A 172 -4.82 -16.85 -6.52
C ILE A 172 -5.97 -16.54 -7.50
N LYS A 173 -7.15 -17.12 -7.29
CA LYS A 173 -8.29 -16.97 -8.20
C LYS A 173 -8.80 -15.52 -8.29
N GLU A 174 -8.67 -14.78 -7.20
CA GLU A 174 -9.08 -13.37 -7.09
C GLU A 174 -7.96 -12.39 -7.47
N ASP A 175 -6.81 -12.88 -7.96
CA ASP A 175 -5.65 -12.05 -8.36
C ASP A 175 -5.13 -11.16 -7.20
N GLU A 176 -5.17 -11.70 -5.97
CA GLU A 176 -4.76 -10.98 -4.76
C GLU A 176 -3.25 -11.11 -4.46
N PHE A 177 -2.46 -11.77 -5.32
CA PHE A 177 -1.02 -11.93 -5.16
C PHE A 177 -0.23 -11.26 -6.30
N LEU A 178 0.84 -10.53 -5.98
CA LEU A 178 1.76 -9.99 -7.00
C LEU A 178 2.65 -11.06 -7.61
N GLU A 179 2.97 -12.07 -6.81
CA GLU A 179 3.69 -13.27 -7.18
C GLU A 179 3.32 -14.38 -6.21
N TRP A 180 3.46 -15.62 -6.67
CA TRP A 180 3.44 -16.77 -5.78
C TRP A 180 4.29 -17.91 -6.37
N ALA A 181 4.73 -18.79 -5.49
CA ALA A 181 5.50 -19.99 -5.83
C ALA A 181 5.22 -21.11 -4.83
N GLU A 182 5.55 -22.34 -5.24
CA GLU A 182 5.58 -23.50 -4.35
C GLU A 182 7.02 -23.86 -4.03
N PHE A 183 7.32 -24.02 -2.74
CA PHE A 183 8.62 -24.42 -2.24
C PHE A 183 8.48 -25.46 -1.15
N ALA A 184 9.14 -26.60 -1.34
CA ALA A 184 9.13 -27.74 -0.40
C ALA A 184 7.69 -28.15 0.03
N GLY A 185 6.75 -28.20 -0.93
CA GLY A 185 5.36 -28.59 -0.71
C GLY A 185 4.50 -27.56 0.04
N ASN A 186 5.02 -26.35 0.28
CA ASN A 186 4.26 -25.23 0.82
C ASN A 186 4.21 -24.10 -0.20
N ARG A 187 3.14 -23.32 -0.16
CA ARG A 187 2.96 -22.18 -1.07
C ARG A 187 3.32 -20.89 -0.36
N TYR A 188 3.87 -19.97 -1.13
CA TYR A 188 4.28 -18.65 -0.68
C TYR A 188 3.81 -17.63 -1.70
N GLY A 189 3.35 -16.47 -1.26
CA GLY A 189 2.94 -15.41 -2.17
C GLY A 189 2.96 -14.04 -1.52
N THR A 190 3.13 -13.01 -2.32
CA THR A 190 3.17 -11.62 -1.85
C THR A 190 1.80 -10.98 -1.98
N PRO A 191 1.10 -10.67 -0.87
CA PRO A 191 -0.23 -10.06 -0.90
C PRO A 191 -0.23 -8.68 -1.56
N SER A 192 -1.05 -8.51 -2.60
CA SER A 192 -1.09 -7.30 -3.44
C SER A 192 -1.67 -6.10 -2.70
N VAL A 193 -2.72 -6.32 -1.88
CA VAL A 193 -3.41 -5.25 -1.15
C VAL A 193 -2.47 -4.55 -0.17
N GLU A 194 -1.73 -5.32 0.62
CA GLU A 194 -0.84 -4.83 1.66
C GLU A 194 0.33 -4.03 1.05
N VAL A 195 0.88 -4.51 -0.07
CA VAL A 195 1.91 -3.79 -0.83
C VAL A 195 1.35 -2.49 -1.40
N GLN A 196 0.18 -2.53 -2.04
CA GLN A 196 -0.45 -1.33 -2.60
C GLN A 196 -0.77 -0.29 -1.53
N ASP A 197 -1.32 -0.72 -0.39
CA ASP A 197 -1.63 0.16 0.72
C ASP A 197 -0.37 0.82 1.29
N ALA A 198 0.74 0.09 1.45
CA ALA A 198 2.02 0.66 1.87
C ALA A 198 2.54 1.71 0.88
N LEU A 199 2.55 1.38 -0.42
CA LEU A 199 2.94 2.33 -1.46
C LEU A 199 2.05 3.58 -1.44
N LEU A 200 0.74 3.43 -1.27
CA LEU A 200 -0.21 4.55 -1.21
C LEU A 200 -0.04 5.43 0.03
N ARG A 201 0.49 4.89 1.14
CA ARG A 201 0.93 5.65 2.31
C ARG A 201 2.26 6.38 2.10
N GLY A 202 2.92 6.19 0.96
CA GLY A 202 4.23 6.75 0.66
C GLY A 202 5.41 5.96 1.18
N GLU A 203 5.16 4.78 1.72
CA GLU A 203 6.22 3.92 2.23
C GLU A 203 6.89 3.24 1.04
N ASN A 204 8.23 3.32 0.98
CA ASN A 204 8.98 2.48 0.05
C ASN A 204 8.83 1.02 0.46
N VAL A 205 8.54 0.15 -0.49
CA VAL A 205 8.29 -1.27 -0.23
C VAL A 205 9.46 -2.10 -0.74
N LEU A 206 9.96 -3.02 0.09
CA LEU A 206 10.95 -4.01 -0.30
C LEU A 206 10.31 -5.40 -0.36
N LEU A 207 10.44 -6.08 -1.49
CA LEU A 207 10.15 -7.52 -1.64
C LEU A 207 11.47 -8.28 -1.71
N GLU A 208 11.67 -9.26 -0.83
CA GLU A 208 12.76 -10.24 -0.93
C GLU A 208 12.20 -11.54 -1.51
N ILE A 209 12.41 -11.78 -2.81
CA ILE A 209 11.84 -12.91 -3.54
C ILE A 209 12.83 -13.49 -4.55
N GLU A 210 12.56 -14.70 -5.02
CA GLU A 210 13.34 -15.36 -6.07
C GLU A 210 13.09 -14.74 -7.45
N ILE A 211 13.94 -15.09 -8.43
CA ILE A 211 13.95 -14.48 -9.76
C ILE A 211 12.60 -14.66 -10.48
N ASP A 212 11.98 -15.84 -10.37
CA ASP A 212 10.70 -16.09 -11.01
C ASP A 212 9.57 -15.30 -10.37
N GLY A 213 9.62 -15.08 -9.06
CA GLY A 213 8.74 -14.13 -8.38
C GLY A 213 8.97 -12.70 -8.90
N ALA A 214 10.22 -12.27 -9.08
CA ALA A 214 10.53 -10.94 -9.61
C ALA A 214 9.97 -10.72 -11.03
N LYS A 215 10.01 -11.74 -11.89
CA LYS A 215 9.37 -11.71 -13.23
C LYS A 215 7.85 -11.53 -13.12
N GLN A 216 7.19 -12.28 -12.22
CA GLN A 216 5.75 -12.14 -11.97
C GLN A 216 5.42 -10.72 -11.47
N VAL A 217 6.18 -10.19 -10.50
CA VAL A 217 5.98 -8.82 -10.01
C VAL A 217 6.14 -7.80 -11.13
N LYS A 218 7.16 -7.91 -11.99
CA LYS A 218 7.36 -6.97 -13.11
C LYS A 218 6.21 -7.03 -14.12
N ALA A 219 5.59 -8.19 -14.31
CA ALA A 219 4.41 -8.33 -15.16
C ALA A 219 3.17 -7.65 -14.56
N HIS A 220 2.94 -7.79 -13.25
CA HIS A 220 1.81 -7.15 -12.55
C HIS A 220 2.01 -5.65 -12.29
N LEU A 221 3.24 -5.24 -11.98
CA LEU A 221 3.63 -3.86 -11.65
C LEU A 221 4.90 -3.47 -12.43
N PRO A 222 4.77 -3.05 -13.71
CA PRO A 222 5.92 -2.69 -14.55
C PRO A 222 6.83 -1.60 -13.99
N GLN A 223 6.31 -0.74 -13.11
CA GLN A 223 7.04 0.31 -12.42
C GLN A 223 7.90 -0.17 -11.25
N ALA A 224 7.83 -1.46 -10.88
CA ALA A 224 8.71 -2.03 -9.87
C ALA A 224 10.17 -1.94 -10.32
N ILE A 225 11.06 -1.59 -9.39
CA ILE A 225 12.50 -1.53 -9.60
C ILE A 225 13.08 -2.88 -9.19
N LEU A 226 13.54 -3.66 -10.15
CA LEU A 226 14.16 -4.95 -9.90
C LEU A 226 15.66 -4.75 -9.66
N VAL A 227 16.12 -5.23 -8.50
CA VAL A 227 17.52 -5.18 -8.11
C VAL A 227 18.03 -6.60 -7.90
N PHE A 228 19.10 -6.95 -8.62
CA PHE A 228 19.83 -8.19 -8.43
C PHE A 228 21.03 -7.95 -7.51
N LEU A 229 21.15 -8.75 -6.46
CA LEU A 229 22.25 -8.72 -5.52
C LEU A 229 23.27 -9.79 -5.91
N GLU A 230 24.47 -9.38 -6.28
CA GLU A 230 25.59 -10.27 -6.62
C GLU A 230 26.53 -10.47 -5.43
N PRO A 231 27.19 -11.65 -5.33
CA PRO A 231 28.30 -11.81 -4.42
C PRO A 231 29.53 -11.02 -4.91
N PRO A 232 30.47 -10.62 -4.02
CA PRO A 232 31.71 -9.97 -4.43
C PRO A 232 32.58 -10.83 -5.35
N SER A 233 32.51 -12.15 -5.17
CA SER A 233 33.16 -13.14 -6.00
C SER A 233 32.42 -14.47 -5.93
N TRP A 234 32.68 -15.34 -6.91
CA TRP A 234 32.15 -16.70 -6.89
C TRP A 234 32.67 -17.49 -5.68
N GLU A 235 33.94 -17.32 -5.36
CA GLU A 235 34.62 -17.97 -4.23
C GLU A 235 34.00 -17.60 -2.90
N GLU A 236 33.64 -16.33 -2.70
CA GLU A 236 32.92 -15.90 -1.50
C GLU A 236 31.53 -16.50 -1.40
N LEU A 237 30.80 -16.61 -2.51
CA LEU A 237 29.48 -17.25 -2.50
C LEU A 237 29.59 -18.72 -2.11
N VAL A 238 30.55 -19.44 -2.68
CA VAL A 238 30.84 -20.84 -2.34
C VAL A 238 31.15 -20.95 -0.85
N ALA A 239 32.07 -20.13 -0.33
CA ALA A 239 32.43 -20.14 1.10
C ALA A 239 31.21 -19.89 2.01
N ARG A 240 30.30 -18.97 1.64
CA ARG A 240 29.05 -18.70 2.39
C ARG A 240 28.08 -19.88 2.34
N LEU A 241 27.97 -20.55 1.20
CA LEU A 241 27.11 -21.74 1.04
C LEU A 241 27.65 -22.93 1.82
N GLU A 242 28.98 -23.11 1.85
CA GLU A 242 29.66 -24.17 2.60
C GLU A 242 29.64 -23.93 4.12
N GLY A 243 29.80 -22.67 4.55
CA GLY A 243 29.82 -22.29 5.96
C GLY A 243 28.50 -22.55 6.71
N ARG A 244 27.38 -22.81 6.00
CA ARG A 244 26.09 -23.18 6.62
C ARG A 244 26.05 -24.60 7.19
N GLY A 245 27.12 -25.39 7.01
CA GLY A 245 27.50 -26.52 7.88
C GLY A 245 26.54 -27.71 7.98
N THR A 246 25.54 -27.83 7.11
CA THR A 246 24.46 -28.84 7.26
C THR A 246 24.05 -29.53 5.95
N ASP A 247 24.70 -29.21 4.83
CA ASP A 247 24.36 -29.81 3.53
C ASP A 247 25.40 -30.89 3.13
N ASP A 248 24.88 -32.06 2.73
CA ASP A 248 25.64 -33.12 2.06
C ASP A 248 26.27 -32.61 0.74
N PRO A 249 27.45 -33.13 0.32
CA PRO A 249 28.04 -32.88 -1.01
C PRO A 249 27.04 -32.74 -2.17
N GLU A 250 26.05 -33.62 -2.29
CA GLU A 250 25.09 -33.57 -3.42
C GLU A 250 24.21 -32.32 -3.37
N ARG A 251 23.69 -31.99 -2.18
CA ARG A 251 22.85 -30.81 -1.96
C ARG A 251 23.63 -29.52 -2.16
N ARG A 252 24.92 -29.52 -1.82
CA ARG A 252 25.83 -28.40 -2.08
C ARG A 252 26.05 -28.19 -3.56
N ALA A 253 26.35 -29.25 -4.31
CA ALA A 253 26.52 -29.19 -5.76
C ALA A 253 25.26 -28.62 -6.43
N HIS A 254 24.08 -29.09 -6.02
CA HIS A 254 22.81 -28.55 -6.52
C HIS A 254 22.63 -27.05 -6.23
N ARG A 255 22.97 -26.59 -5.01
CA ARG A 255 22.89 -25.15 -4.67
C ARG A 255 23.86 -24.30 -5.48
N LEU A 256 25.07 -24.80 -5.73
CA LEU A 256 26.06 -24.10 -6.56
C LEU A 256 25.59 -24.03 -8.01
N GLN A 257 25.04 -25.11 -8.55
CA GLN A 257 24.46 -25.09 -9.90
C GLN A 257 23.32 -24.07 -10.00
N LEU A 258 22.38 -24.11 -9.04
CA LEU A 258 21.28 -23.13 -8.99
C LEU A 258 21.83 -21.70 -8.92
N ALA A 259 22.84 -21.44 -8.09
CA ALA A 259 23.45 -20.11 -8.00
C ALA A 259 24.05 -19.64 -9.34
N GLN A 260 24.63 -20.53 -10.15
CA GLN A 260 25.12 -20.16 -11.49
C GLN A 260 23.98 -19.77 -12.44
N GLU A 261 22.88 -20.52 -12.40
CA GLU A 261 21.68 -20.23 -13.18
C GLU A 261 21.05 -18.89 -12.74
N GLU A 262 21.01 -18.64 -11.44
CA GLU A 262 20.53 -17.37 -10.87
C GLU A 262 21.41 -16.18 -11.30
N LEU A 263 22.74 -16.33 -11.26
CA LEU A 263 23.69 -15.31 -11.72
C LEU A 263 23.54 -15.00 -13.21
N ALA A 264 23.30 -16.02 -14.05
CA ALA A 264 23.06 -15.81 -15.48
C ALA A 264 21.79 -14.98 -15.77
N ALA A 265 20.82 -14.99 -14.84
CA ALA A 265 19.60 -14.20 -14.94
C ALA A 265 19.75 -12.73 -14.53
N ALA A 266 20.92 -12.30 -14.05
CA ALA A 266 21.16 -10.92 -13.60
C ALA A 266 20.78 -9.87 -14.66
N SER A 267 20.96 -10.19 -15.95
CA SER A 267 20.63 -9.32 -17.08
C SER A 267 19.14 -8.96 -17.21
N PHE A 268 18.25 -9.66 -16.51
CA PHE A 268 16.82 -9.35 -16.47
C PHE A 268 16.48 -8.17 -15.54
N PHE A 269 17.38 -7.81 -14.62
CA PHE A 269 17.12 -6.83 -13.57
C PHE A 269 17.48 -5.41 -14.02
N ASP A 270 16.77 -4.41 -13.47
CA ASP A 270 17.00 -3.00 -13.79
C ASP A 270 18.35 -2.51 -13.23
N HIS A 271 18.77 -3.06 -12.08
CA HIS A 271 20.04 -2.77 -11.42
C HIS A 271 20.71 -4.05 -10.91
N VAL A 272 22.04 -4.05 -10.95
CA VAL A 272 22.88 -5.08 -10.32
C VAL A 272 23.75 -4.41 -9.27
N ILE A 273 23.71 -4.91 -8.03
CA ILE A 273 24.48 -4.40 -6.90
C ILE A 273 25.36 -5.53 -6.36
N VAL A 274 26.66 -5.29 -6.24
CA VAL A 274 27.60 -6.23 -5.64
C VAL A 274 27.58 -6.08 -4.11
N ASN A 275 27.43 -7.17 -3.37
CA ASN A 275 27.36 -7.19 -1.91
C ASN A 275 28.75 -7.30 -1.25
N ASP A 276 29.60 -6.30 -1.49
CA ASP A 276 30.94 -6.17 -0.88
C ASP A 276 30.90 -5.56 0.53
N ALA A 277 29.99 -4.62 0.76
CA ALA A 277 29.68 -4.04 2.05
C ALA A 277 28.17 -3.82 2.20
N VAL A 278 27.61 -4.39 3.27
CA VAL A 278 26.17 -4.40 3.55
C VAL A 278 25.60 -2.97 3.63
N GLU A 279 26.33 -2.05 4.24
CA GLU A 279 25.96 -0.64 4.39
C GLU A 279 25.90 0.08 3.04
N ARG A 280 26.79 -0.28 2.10
CA ARG A 280 26.80 0.29 0.75
C ARG A 280 25.59 -0.18 -0.05
N VAL A 281 25.22 -1.46 0.06
CA VAL A 281 24.02 -2.01 -0.58
C VAL A 281 22.77 -1.29 -0.06
N VAL A 282 22.63 -1.15 1.27
CA VAL A 282 21.53 -0.41 1.90
C VAL A 282 21.43 1.02 1.36
N ALA A 283 22.55 1.76 1.34
CA ALA A 283 22.56 3.13 0.83
C ALA A 283 22.15 3.23 -0.64
N GLN A 284 22.57 2.29 -1.48
CA GLN A 284 22.16 2.25 -2.89
C GLN A 284 20.66 1.96 -3.05
N LEU A 285 20.10 1.02 -2.28
CA LEU A 285 18.67 0.72 -2.31
C LEU A 285 17.83 1.93 -1.89
N VAL A 286 18.24 2.66 -0.83
CA VAL A 286 17.58 3.90 -0.41
C VAL A 286 17.66 4.97 -1.50
N ALA A 287 18.81 5.13 -2.17
CA ALA A 287 18.97 6.08 -3.26
C ALA A 287 18.05 5.77 -4.46
N LEU A 288 17.85 4.48 -4.79
CA LEU A 288 16.92 4.05 -5.84
C LEU A 288 15.46 4.36 -5.52
N ALA A 289 15.11 4.43 -4.23
CA ALA A 289 13.76 4.72 -3.76
C ALA A 289 13.47 6.22 -3.51
N SER A 290 14.46 7.10 -3.72
CA SER A 290 14.38 8.55 -3.47
C SER A 290 13.78 9.35 -4.63
#